data_AF-A0A520HJI5-F1
#
_entry.id   AF-A0A520HJI5-F1
#
_cell.length_a   1.000
_cell.length_b   1.000
_cell.length_c   1.000
_cell.angle_alpha   90.00
_cell.angle_beta   90.00
_cell.angle_gamma   90.00
#
_symmetry.space_group_name_H-M   'P 1'
#
loop_
_entity.id
_entity.type
_entity.pdbx_description
1 polymer ?
#
loop_
_entity_poly.entity_id
_entity_poly.type
_entity_poly.pdbx_seq_one_letter_code
_entity_poly.pdbx_strand_id
1 'polypeptide(L)'
;MNDRIKGFRDPGYFRDPADGAEYLLFVGSAGWLDAIFDGVIGAARREGDRWVLTPPLIEAVGTNSEMERPHIVVADGRYYLFWSTQAMDTVLASQLLKVPTLIVGGLWDQEDIYGAPAVYRALEPKDTANDMVYLSMGPWYHGQEVRDGSALGAIKWDADTAKWWRWHVLAPFLAHYLKSDQPAMDVAPVTMFQSGRNEWQRLDKWPTAQTAGTPLYLKPGGTLGFQAAGGAATTADYISDPATPVSYRVRPTVPTYATGSTWKQWLVDDQRAVSGRPDVLTFTTDALTTPTTIAGVPEVNLTASTSGTDSDWVVKLIDVYP
;
A
#
# COMPACT_ATOMS: atom_id res chain seq x y z
N MET A 1 -13.55 -5.77 20.67
CA MET A 1 -12.78 -6.76 19.91
C MET A 1 -11.95 -5.95 18.93
N ASN A 2 -10.64 -6.20 18.82
CA ASN A 2 -9.81 -5.45 17.89
C ASN A 2 -10.08 -5.95 16.47
N ASP A 3 -11.02 -5.31 15.78
CA ASP A 3 -11.46 -5.65 14.43
C ASP A 3 -10.44 -5.15 13.38
N ARG A 4 -9.26 -5.78 13.33
CA ARG A 4 -8.22 -5.48 12.34
C ARG A 4 -8.17 -6.58 11.27
N ILE A 5 -8.81 -6.34 10.13
CA ILE A 5 -8.60 -7.13 8.90
C ILE A 5 -7.45 -6.46 8.12
N LYS A 6 -6.35 -7.19 7.87
CA LYS A 6 -5.13 -6.63 7.26
C LYS A 6 -4.85 -7.09 5.81
N GLY A 7 -5.62 -8.01 5.24
CA GLY A 7 -5.74 -8.18 3.78
C GLY A 7 -5.55 -9.59 3.21
N PHE A 8 -5.86 -9.71 1.91
CA PHE A 8 -5.65 -10.86 1.01
C PHE A 8 -4.65 -10.45 -0.09
N ARG A 9 -3.57 -11.21 -0.31
CA ARG A 9 -2.52 -10.87 -1.31
C ARG A 9 -1.79 -12.10 -1.87
N ASP A 10 -0.98 -11.87 -2.91
CA ASP A 10 -0.15 -12.88 -3.61
C ASP A 10 -0.89 -14.15 -4.07
N PRO A 11 -1.91 -14.05 -4.94
CA PRO A 11 -2.61 -15.23 -5.45
C PRO A 11 -1.68 -16.14 -6.26
N GLY A 12 -1.54 -17.40 -5.84
CA GLY A 12 -0.75 -18.44 -6.49
C GLY A 12 -1.62 -19.59 -6.98
N TYR A 13 -1.71 -19.81 -8.29
CA TYR A 13 -2.47 -20.95 -8.82
C TYR A 13 -1.66 -22.26 -8.74
N PHE A 14 -2.28 -23.33 -8.26
CA PHE A 14 -1.72 -24.67 -8.22
C PHE A 14 -2.73 -25.68 -8.77
N ARG A 15 -2.29 -26.60 -9.62
CA ARG A 15 -3.09 -27.75 -10.05
C ARG A 15 -2.43 -29.01 -9.56
N ASP A 16 -3.14 -29.75 -8.71
CA ASP A 16 -2.63 -30.97 -8.11
C ASP A 16 -2.45 -32.06 -9.18
N PRO A 17 -1.22 -32.56 -9.39
CA PRO A 17 -0.99 -33.59 -10.40
C PRO A 17 -1.57 -34.97 -10.02
N ALA A 18 -1.96 -35.20 -8.76
CA ALA A 18 -2.47 -36.48 -8.32
C ALA A 18 -3.96 -36.70 -8.66
N ASP A 19 -4.79 -35.66 -8.51
CA ASP A 19 -6.25 -35.75 -8.74
C ASP A 19 -6.78 -34.70 -9.73
N GLY A 20 -5.91 -33.79 -10.21
CA GLY A 20 -6.26 -32.74 -11.15
C GLY A 20 -7.01 -31.55 -10.52
N ALA A 21 -7.21 -31.54 -9.20
CA ALA A 21 -7.87 -30.47 -8.48
C ALA A 21 -7.08 -29.16 -8.60
N GLU A 22 -7.80 -28.05 -8.72
CA GLU A 22 -7.20 -26.73 -8.84
C GLU A 22 -7.31 -26.00 -7.51
N TYR A 23 -6.27 -25.28 -7.14
CA TYR A 23 -6.15 -24.52 -5.91
C TYR A 23 -5.69 -23.09 -6.22
N LEU A 24 -6.23 -22.14 -5.48
CA LEU A 24 -5.75 -20.77 -5.39
C LEU A 24 -5.13 -20.59 -3.99
N LEU A 25 -3.81 -20.46 -3.94
CA LEU A 25 -3.06 -20.08 -2.76
C LEU A 25 -3.13 -18.57 -2.60
N PHE A 26 -3.07 -18.10 -1.36
CA PHE A 26 -3.02 -16.68 -1.06
C PHE A 26 -2.45 -16.45 0.33
N VAL A 27 -2.09 -15.20 0.60
CA VAL A 27 -1.60 -14.74 1.89
C VAL A 27 -2.72 -13.94 2.54
N GLY A 28 -2.99 -14.24 3.81
CA GLY A 28 -4.02 -13.58 4.59
C GLY A 28 -3.57 -13.23 6.00
N SER A 29 -4.50 -12.66 6.76
CA SER A 29 -4.40 -12.53 8.22
C SER A 29 -5.40 -13.45 8.92
N ALA A 30 -5.02 -14.02 10.04
CA ALA A 30 -5.83 -14.85 10.92
C ALA A 30 -6.89 -13.98 11.63
N GLY A 31 -7.97 -13.65 10.93
CA GLY A 31 -9.04 -12.79 11.43
C GLY A 31 -9.79 -13.34 12.66
N TRP A 32 -9.50 -14.58 13.06
CA TRP A 32 -10.04 -15.21 14.26
C TRP A 32 -9.23 -14.96 15.55
N LEU A 33 -8.09 -14.26 15.48
CA LEU A 33 -7.22 -13.98 16.63
C LEU A 33 -6.79 -12.51 16.68
N ASP A 34 -6.68 -11.97 17.90
CA ASP A 34 -6.15 -10.63 18.15
C ASP A 34 -4.65 -10.69 18.44
N ALA A 35 -3.86 -11.03 17.41
CA ALA A 35 -2.41 -11.12 17.50
C ALA A 35 -1.74 -9.98 16.72
N ILE A 36 -0.61 -9.48 17.24
CA ILE A 36 0.20 -8.48 16.55
C ILE A 36 0.71 -9.04 15.21
N PHE A 37 1.16 -10.29 15.23
CA PHE A 37 1.52 -11.08 14.06
C PHE A 37 0.46 -12.13 13.79
N ASP A 38 -0.12 -12.14 12.59
CA ASP A 38 -1.32 -12.92 12.29
C ASP A 38 -1.29 -13.58 10.90
N GLY A 39 -0.13 -13.73 10.27
CA GLY A 39 -0.03 -14.20 8.89
C GLY A 39 -0.51 -15.64 8.70
N VAL A 40 -1.24 -15.86 7.60
CA VAL A 40 -1.62 -17.20 7.14
C VAL A 40 -1.32 -17.37 5.65
N ILE A 41 -0.98 -18.60 5.26
CA ILE A 41 -1.06 -19.03 3.87
C ILE A 41 -2.36 -19.78 3.70
N GLY A 42 -3.34 -19.12 3.07
CA GLY A 42 -4.62 -19.71 2.76
C GLY A 42 -4.59 -20.48 1.45
N ALA A 43 -5.59 -21.35 1.28
CA ALA A 43 -5.87 -22.02 0.02
C ALA A 43 -7.38 -22.05 -0.21
N ALA A 44 -7.79 -21.98 -1.47
CA ALA A 44 -9.15 -22.24 -1.92
C ALA A 44 -9.11 -23.32 -2.99
N ARG A 45 -9.98 -24.33 -2.90
CA ARG A 45 -10.13 -25.37 -3.92
C ARG A 45 -11.18 -24.95 -4.94
N ARG A 46 -10.94 -25.25 -6.22
CA ARG A 46 -11.93 -25.04 -7.27
C ARG A 46 -13.02 -26.11 -7.18
N GLU A 47 -14.26 -25.68 -7.08
CA GLU A 47 -15.45 -26.51 -7.13
C GLU A 47 -16.39 -25.94 -8.20
N GLY A 48 -16.36 -26.55 -9.39
CA GLY A 48 -17.09 -26.04 -10.56
C GLY A 48 -16.55 -24.68 -11.03
N ASP A 49 -17.41 -23.67 -10.97
CA ASP A 49 -17.12 -22.28 -11.34
C ASP A 49 -16.71 -21.40 -10.14
N ARG A 50 -16.58 -21.98 -8.94
CA ARG A 50 -16.28 -21.26 -7.69
C ARG A 50 -15.00 -21.73 -7.03
N TRP A 51 -14.47 -20.87 -6.16
CA TRP A 51 -13.38 -21.17 -5.25
C TRP A 51 -13.95 -21.31 -3.84
N VAL A 52 -13.68 -22.44 -3.18
CA VAL A 52 -14.13 -22.75 -1.82
C VAL A 52 -12.92 -22.75 -0.90
N LEU A 53 -12.93 -21.88 0.11
CA LEU A 53 -11.86 -21.79 1.10
C LEU A 53 -11.64 -23.14 1.79
N THR A 54 -10.38 -23.54 1.92
CA THR A 54 -9.96 -24.65 2.77
C THR A 54 -9.34 -24.08 4.06
N PRO A 55 -9.11 -24.91 5.08
CA PRO A 55 -8.25 -24.51 6.19
C PRO A 55 -6.91 -23.98 5.67
N PRO A 56 -6.29 -23.01 6.38
CA PRO A 56 -4.99 -22.47 5.98
C PRO A 56 -3.93 -23.58 5.96
N LEU A 57 -3.03 -23.50 4.99
CA LEU A 57 -1.90 -24.43 4.86
C LEU A 57 -0.83 -24.15 5.92
N ILE A 58 -0.66 -22.87 6.30
CA ILE A 58 0.24 -22.43 7.37
C ILE A 58 -0.44 -21.32 8.16
N GLU A 59 -0.30 -21.38 9.49
CA GLU A 59 -0.60 -20.30 10.42
C GLU A 59 0.69 -19.86 11.11
N ALA A 60 1.09 -18.60 10.95
CA ALA A 60 2.26 -18.01 11.58
C ALA A 60 1.89 -17.02 12.70
N VAL A 61 0.75 -17.26 13.35
CA VAL A 61 0.22 -16.41 14.41
C VAL A 61 1.22 -16.27 15.55
N GLY A 62 1.40 -15.04 16.03
CA GLY A 62 2.41 -14.67 17.03
C GLY A 62 3.85 -14.59 16.49
N THR A 63 4.08 -14.94 15.22
CA THR A 63 5.43 -15.04 14.64
C THR A 63 5.65 -14.11 13.46
N ASN A 64 4.79 -14.14 12.44
CA ASN A 64 4.97 -13.36 11.21
C ASN A 64 3.62 -13.00 10.55
N SER A 65 3.53 -11.84 9.90
CA SER A 65 2.38 -11.44 9.06
C SER A 65 2.71 -11.35 7.56
N GLU A 66 3.99 -11.46 7.19
CA GLU A 66 4.50 -11.37 5.83
C GLU A 66 4.92 -12.75 5.34
N MET A 67 3.94 -13.50 4.82
CA MET A 67 4.13 -14.83 4.27
C MET A 67 4.00 -14.79 2.75
N GLU A 68 4.92 -14.12 2.06
CA GLU A 68 4.71 -13.73 0.66
C GLU A 68 4.87 -14.87 -0.36
N ARG A 69 4.16 -14.73 -1.48
CA ARG A 69 4.30 -15.57 -2.70
C ARG A 69 4.24 -17.08 -2.43
N PRO A 70 3.19 -17.58 -1.76
CA PRO A 70 3.04 -19.00 -1.52
C PRO A 70 2.91 -19.75 -2.85
N HIS A 71 3.72 -20.78 -3.03
CA HIS A 71 3.62 -21.66 -4.18
C HIS A 71 3.98 -23.09 -3.81
N ILE A 72 3.31 -24.04 -4.45
CA ILE A 72 3.53 -25.46 -4.25
C ILE A 72 4.33 -26.02 -5.43
N VAL A 73 5.39 -26.78 -5.11
CA VAL A 73 6.16 -27.58 -6.06
C VAL A 73 6.00 -29.05 -5.72
N VAL A 74 5.77 -29.90 -6.72
CA VAL A 74 5.67 -31.35 -6.54
C VAL A 74 6.93 -32.00 -7.11
N ALA A 75 7.63 -32.79 -6.29
CA ALA A 75 8.82 -33.53 -6.70
C ALA A 75 8.87 -34.89 -5.98
N ASP A 76 9.18 -35.96 -6.70
CA ASP A 76 9.32 -37.33 -6.18
C ASP A 76 8.13 -37.79 -5.31
N GLY A 77 6.90 -37.46 -5.72
CA GLY A 77 5.67 -37.80 -5.01
C GLY A 77 5.44 -37.01 -3.71
N ARG A 78 6.20 -35.93 -3.47
CA ARG A 78 6.08 -35.05 -2.31
C ARG A 78 5.67 -33.64 -2.73
N TYR A 79 4.92 -32.98 -1.87
CA TYR A 79 4.50 -31.60 -2.04
C TYR A 79 5.36 -30.70 -1.16
N TYR A 80 5.87 -29.62 -1.74
CA TYR A 80 6.70 -28.64 -1.08
C TYR A 80 6.03 -27.28 -1.17
N LEU A 81 5.61 -26.72 -0.04
CA LEU A 81 5.13 -25.34 0.04
C LEU A 81 6.32 -24.42 0.26
N PHE A 82 6.53 -23.46 -0.64
CA PHE A 82 7.52 -22.41 -0.54
C PHE A 82 6.82 -21.07 -0.36
N TRP A 83 7.36 -20.24 0.52
CA TRP A 83 6.93 -18.86 0.74
C TRP A 83 8.13 -18.05 1.22
N SER A 84 8.09 -16.74 1.01
CA SER A 84 9.12 -15.82 1.47
C SER A 84 8.69 -15.19 2.80
N THR A 85 9.59 -15.22 3.78
CA THR A 85 9.43 -14.51 5.06
C THR A 85 10.65 -13.65 5.29
N GLN A 86 10.65 -12.43 4.76
CA GLN A 86 11.72 -11.48 5.06
C GLN A 86 11.12 -10.09 5.26
N ALA A 87 10.72 -9.83 6.51
CA ALA A 87 10.43 -8.48 6.99
C ALA A 87 11.76 -7.71 7.11
N MET A 88 12.23 -7.18 5.99
CA MET A 88 13.55 -6.55 5.90
C MET A 88 13.67 -5.30 6.79
N ASP A 89 12.56 -4.61 7.05
CA ASP A 89 12.47 -3.56 8.07
C ASP A 89 12.90 -4.07 9.46
N THR A 90 12.44 -5.26 9.87
CA THR A 90 12.81 -5.89 11.15
C THR A 90 14.25 -6.36 11.14
N VAL A 91 14.70 -6.98 10.04
CA VAL A 91 16.09 -7.42 9.90
C VAL A 91 17.04 -6.22 9.98
N LEU A 92 16.78 -5.15 9.22
CA LEU A 92 17.60 -3.94 9.22
C LEU A 92 17.53 -3.20 10.56
N ALA A 93 16.38 -3.19 11.24
CA ALA A 93 16.24 -2.64 12.59
C ALA A 93 17.19 -3.30 13.60
N SER A 94 17.45 -4.60 13.46
CA SER A 94 18.36 -5.34 14.34
C SER A 94 19.86 -5.07 14.10
N GLN A 95 20.21 -4.43 12.98
CA GLN A 95 21.60 -4.17 12.60
C GLN A 95 22.09 -2.79 13.07
N LEU A 96 23.39 -2.59 13.23
CA LEU A 96 23.93 -1.24 13.48
C LEU A 96 23.87 -0.39 12.20
N LEU A 97 23.55 0.91 12.33
CA LEU A 97 23.70 1.87 11.24
C LEU A 97 25.18 2.11 10.99
N LYS A 98 25.70 1.60 9.87
CA LYS A 98 27.11 1.73 9.47
C LYS A 98 27.31 2.41 8.13
N VAL A 99 26.26 2.43 7.30
CA VAL A 99 26.30 2.97 5.95
C VAL A 99 25.17 4.00 5.85
N PRO A 100 25.48 5.26 5.48
CA PRO A 100 24.45 6.24 5.17
C PRO A 100 23.53 5.70 4.08
N THR A 101 22.23 5.72 4.36
CA THR A 101 21.22 5.05 3.56
C THR A 101 20.16 6.04 3.11
N LEU A 102 20.05 6.24 1.80
CA LEU A 102 18.95 6.97 1.17
C LEU A 102 17.87 5.97 0.75
N ILE A 103 16.78 5.94 1.51
CA ILE A 103 15.59 5.12 1.25
C ILE A 103 14.71 5.86 0.24
N VAL A 104 14.30 5.18 -0.84
CA VAL A 104 13.55 5.79 -1.94
C VAL A 104 12.28 5.00 -2.20
N GLY A 105 11.16 5.70 -2.41
CA GLY A 105 9.88 5.09 -2.79
C GLY A 105 8.99 6.00 -3.63
N GLY A 106 7.95 5.45 -4.23
CA GLY A 106 6.88 6.21 -4.89
C GLY A 106 5.69 6.44 -3.97
N LEU A 107 5.05 7.62 -4.06
CA LEU A 107 3.76 7.89 -3.40
C LEU A 107 2.62 7.04 -3.97
N TRP A 108 2.74 6.62 -5.23
CA TRP A 108 1.81 5.73 -5.93
C TRP A 108 2.54 4.46 -6.40
N ASP A 109 3.42 3.92 -5.56
CA ASP A 109 4.11 2.66 -5.85
C ASP A 109 3.12 1.49 -5.80
N GLN A 110 2.77 0.96 -6.96
CA GLN A 110 1.75 -0.08 -7.12
C GLN A 110 2.26 -1.50 -6.91
N GLU A 111 3.55 -1.68 -6.60
CA GLU A 111 4.18 -2.99 -6.40
C GLU A 111 4.74 -3.13 -4.98
N ASP A 112 5.45 -2.11 -4.46
CA ASP A 112 6.19 -2.17 -3.20
C ASP A 112 5.84 -1.02 -2.23
N ILE A 113 4.55 -0.68 -2.08
CA ILE A 113 4.08 0.47 -1.28
C ILE A 113 4.49 0.44 0.21
N TYR A 114 4.73 -0.76 0.77
CA TYR A 114 5.07 -0.95 2.18
C TYR A 114 6.54 -0.64 2.50
N GLY A 115 7.46 -1.06 1.63
CA GLY A 115 8.88 -1.26 1.97
C GLY A 115 9.59 0.01 2.44
N ALA A 116 9.62 1.06 1.61
CA ALA A 116 10.35 2.29 1.94
C ALA A 116 9.84 2.98 3.23
N PRO A 117 8.52 3.22 3.42
CA PRO A 117 8.01 3.77 4.68
C PRO A 117 8.28 2.89 5.91
N ALA A 118 8.19 1.56 5.78
CA ALA A 118 8.43 0.63 6.88
C ALA A 118 9.90 0.63 7.31
N VAL A 119 10.83 0.53 6.35
CA VAL A 119 12.28 0.56 6.64
C VAL A 119 12.68 1.90 7.25
N TYR A 120 12.19 3.03 6.73
CA TYR A 120 12.48 4.34 7.32
C TYR A 120 11.99 4.42 8.77
N ARG A 121 10.73 4.04 9.04
CA ARG A 121 10.17 4.01 10.40
C ARG A 121 10.99 3.14 11.36
N ALA A 122 11.53 2.03 10.87
CA ALA A 122 12.29 1.09 11.66
C ALA A 122 13.74 1.55 11.94
N LEU A 123 14.33 2.33 11.03
CA LEU A 123 15.71 2.78 11.13
C LEU A 123 15.87 4.16 11.76
N GLU A 124 14.97 5.10 11.47
CA GLU A 124 15.06 6.51 11.88
C GLU A 124 15.31 6.70 13.39
N PRO A 125 14.66 5.97 14.33
CA PRO A 125 14.91 6.18 15.77
C PRO A 125 16.35 5.88 16.22
N LYS A 126 17.14 5.19 15.39
CA LYS A 126 18.54 4.86 15.65
C LYS A 126 19.50 5.93 15.12
N ASP A 127 19.03 6.81 14.24
CA ASP A 127 19.83 7.90 13.68
C ASP A 127 19.75 9.14 14.57
N THR A 128 20.48 9.13 15.69
CA THR A 128 20.40 10.22 16.68
C THR A 128 21.07 11.52 16.23
N ALA A 129 21.89 11.47 15.18
CA ALA A 129 22.56 12.64 14.61
C ALA A 129 21.86 13.17 13.34
N ASN A 130 20.89 12.44 12.81
CA ASN A 130 20.12 12.77 11.61
C ASN A 130 21.01 12.90 10.35
N ASP A 131 22.01 12.02 10.24
CA ASP A 131 23.05 12.03 9.20
C ASP A 131 23.32 10.66 8.57
N MET A 132 22.50 9.64 8.88
CA MET A 132 22.67 8.25 8.44
C MET A 132 21.46 7.69 7.71
N VAL A 133 20.24 8.15 7.99
CA VAL A 133 18.99 7.65 7.42
C VAL A 133 18.27 8.79 6.71
N TYR A 134 18.12 8.65 5.40
CA TYR A 134 17.44 9.62 4.56
C TYR A 134 16.22 8.98 3.90
N LEU A 135 15.14 9.74 3.71
CA LEU A 135 13.94 9.30 2.99
C LEU A 135 13.67 10.21 1.79
N SER A 136 13.37 9.61 0.64
CA SER A 136 12.84 10.31 -0.52
C SER A 136 11.59 9.63 -1.05
N MET A 137 10.50 10.38 -1.20
CA MET A 137 9.32 9.87 -1.90
C MET A 137 8.77 10.88 -2.89
N GLY A 138 8.70 10.47 -4.15
CA GLY A 138 8.23 11.29 -5.27
C GLY A 138 6.85 10.86 -5.79
N PRO A 139 6.26 11.65 -6.71
CA PRO A 139 4.94 11.39 -7.27
C PRO A 139 4.99 10.33 -8.38
N TRP A 140 5.46 9.15 -8.00
CA TRP A 140 5.94 8.12 -8.89
C TRP A 140 5.16 6.83 -8.73
N TYR A 141 5.02 6.11 -9.85
CA TYR A 141 4.78 4.68 -9.83
C TYR A 141 6.08 3.90 -9.57
N HIS A 142 5.97 2.58 -9.37
CA HIS A 142 7.12 1.69 -9.15
C HIS A 142 8.24 1.85 -10.21
N GLY A 143 9.42 2.28 -9.77
CA GLY A 143 10.60 2.44 -10.64
C GLY A 143 10.56 3.64 -11.59
N GLN A 144 9.67 4.62 -11.38
CA GLN A 144 9.61 5.84 -12.20
C GLN A 144 10.71 6.85 -11.85
N GLU A 145 11.31 6.77 -10.66
CA GLU A 145 12.38 7.66 -10.17
C GLU A 145 13.65 7.62 -11.03
N VAL A 146 13.84 6.58 -11.85
CA VAL A 146 14.93 6.45 -12.84
C VAL A 146 14.49 6.74 -14.28
N ARG A 147 13.27 7.23 -14.48
CA ARG A 147 12.65 7.51 -15.80
C ARG A 147 12.24 8.98 -15.92
N ASP A 148 11.36 9.28 -16.88
CA ASP A 148 10.64 10.55 -16.96
C ASP A 148 9.54 10.57 -15.88
N GLY A 149 9.61 11.56 -15.00
CA GLY A 149 8.64 11.80 -13.93
C GLY A 149 7.83 13.07 -14.16
N SER A 150 7.56 13.44 -15.42
CA SER A 150 6.79 14.65 -15.73
C SER A 150 5.28 14.48 -15.57
N ALA A 151 4.81 13.23 -15.53
CA ALA A 151 3.40 12.89 -15.39
C ALA A 151 3.21 11.51 -14.75
N LEU A 152 2.03 11.29 -14.19
CA LEU A 152 1.55 9.99 -13.74
C LEU A 152 0.07 9.85 -14.12
N GLY A 153 -0.22 8.96 -15.08
CA GLY A 153 -1.56 8.84 -15.67
C GLY A 153 -2.00 10.16 -16.31
N ALA A 154 -3.16 10.69 -15.89
CA ALA A 154 -3.68 11.97 -16.36
C ALA A 154 -3.05 13.19 -15.66
N ILE A 155 -2.32 12.99 -14.55
CA ILE A 155 -1.74 14.05 -13.75
C ILE A 155 -0.40 14.49 -14.34
N LYS A 156 -0.19 15.80 -14.50
CA LYS A 156 1.05 16.40 -15.04
C LYS A 156 1.69 17.28 -13.96
N TRP A 157 2.99 17.13 -13.75
CA TRP A 157 3.71 17.73 -12.62
C TRP A 157 4.43 19.04 -12.95
N ASP A 158 4.17 19.66 -14.12
CA ASP A 158 4.83 20.89 -14.64
C ASP A 158 6.38 20.87 -14.65
N ALA A 159 6.99 19.75 -14.27
CA ALA A 159 8.42 19.50 -14.19
C ALA A 159 8.67 17.99 -14.23
N ASP A 160 9.83 17.57 -14.76
CA ASP A 160 10.30 16.19 -14.61
C ASP A 160 10.81 15.97 -13.17
N THR A 161 9.90 15.53 -12.30
CA THR A 161 10.16 15.37 -10.85
C THR A 161 11.24 14.33 -10.57
N ALA A 162 11.29 13.25 -11.37
CA ALA A 162 12.29 12.20 -11.25
C ALA A 162 13.69 12.71 -11.63
N LYS A 163 13.81 13.45 -12.74
CA LYS A 163 15.07 14.09 -13.11
C LYS A 163 15.50 15.13 -12.08
N TRP A 164 14.60 15.96 -11.59
CA TRP A 164 14.92 16.93 -10.54
C TRP A 164 15.52 16.24 -9.33
N TRP A 165 14.86 15.18 -8.83
CA TRP A 165 15.33 14.42 -7.67
C TRP A 165 16.70 13.76 -7.91
N ARG A 166 16.91 13.14 -9.08
CA ARG A 166 18.21 12.54 -9.40
C ARG A 166 19.36 13.55 -9.36
N TRP A 167 19.12 14.79 -9.79
CA TRP A 167 20.12 15.86 -9.82
C TRP A 167 20.33 16.58 -8.49
N HIS A 168 19.28 16.75 -7.68
CA HIS A 168 19.32 17.59 -6.47
C HIS A 168 19.34 16.78 -5.18
N VAL A 169 19.11 15.46 -5.23
CA VAL A 169 19.08 14.59 -4.06
C VAL A 169 20.03 13.41 -4.25
N LEU A 170 19.76 12.53 -5.23
CA LEU A 170 20.54 11.30 -5.40
C LEU A 170 22.02 11.59 -5.75
N ALA A 171 22.27 12.44 -6.75
CA ALA A 171 23.63 12.73 -7.18
C ALA A 171 24.47 13.43 -6.10
N PRO A 172 23.98 14.48 -5.38
CA PRO A 172 24.72 15.08 -4.26
C PRO A 172 24.96 14.10 -3.11
N PHE A 173 23.97 13.29 -2.74
CA PHE A 173 24.11 12.27 -1.70
C PHE A 173 25.23 11.28 -2.03
N LEU A 174 25.19 10.69 -3.24
CA LEU A 174 26.23 9.75 -3.68
C LEU A 174 27.59 10.45 -3.83
N ALA A 175 27.63 11.67 -4.36
CA ALA A 175 28.87 12.41 -4.56
C ALA A 175 29.60 12.67 -3.24
N HIS A 176 28.86 13.05 -2.19
CA HIS A 176 29.42 13.30 -0.87
C HIS A 176 30.20 12.10 -0.31
N TYR A 177 29.63 10.90 -0.42
CA TYR A 177 30.26 9.69 0.15
C TYR A 177 31.23 8.97 -0.79
N LEU A 178 31.09 9.14 -2.11
CA LEU A 178 31.86 8.36 -3.09
C LEU A 178 32.97 9.16 -3.78
N LYS A 179 32.92 10.50 -3.80
CA LYS A 179 34.00 11.30 -4.39
C LYS A 179 35.06 11.67 -3.36
N SER A 180 36.31 11.68 -3.79
CA SER A 180 37.47 11.96 -2.93
C SER A 180 37.48 13.37 -2.34
N ASP A 181 36.86 14.34 -3.02
CA ASP A 181 36.74 15.73 -2.59
C ASP A 181 35.57 15.96 -1.62
N GLN A 182 34.73 14.92 -1.36
CA GLN A 182 33.60 14.94 -0.43
C GLN A 182 32.79 16.26 -0.51
N PRO A 183 32.17 16.56 -1.68
CA PRO A 183 31.40 17.79 -1.84
C PRO A 183 30.33 17.90 -0.75
N ALA A 184 29.97 19.13 -0.37
CA ALA A 184 28.99 19.37 0.68
C ALA A 184 27.66 18.66 0.41
N MET A 185 27.13 18.00 1.43
CA MET A 185 25.86 17.26 1.37
C MET A 185 24.66 18.19 1.58
N ASP A 186 24.27 18.91 0.53
CA ASP A 186 23.05 19.72 0.52
C ASP A 186 21.80 18.87 0.24
N VAL A 187 21.58 17.85 1.08
CA VAL A 187 20.43 16.94 1.01
C VAL A 187 19.72 16.96 2.34
N ALA A 188 18.41 17.22 2.33
CA ALA A 188 17.61 17.17 3.55
C ALA A 188 17.38 15.72 4.00
N PRO A 189 17.28 15.44 5.32
CA PRO A 189 16.98 14.11 5.84
C PRO A 189 15.75 13.47 5.18
N VAL A 190 14.70 14.26 4.95
CA VAL A 190 13.54 13.82 4.19
C VAL A 190 13.28 14.76 3.02
N THR A 191 13.13 14.20 1.82
CA THR A 191 12.69 14.91 0.61
C THR A 191 11.39 14.29 0.07
N MET A 192 10.26 14.97 0.27
CA MET A 192 8.92 14.44 0.02
C MET A 192 8.18 15.31 -1.00
N PHE A 193 7.57 14.73 -2.02
CA PHE A 193 6.76 15.52 -2.95
C PHE A 193 5.36 15.77 -2.41
N GLN A 194 4.91 17.02 -2.40
CA GLN A 194 3.54 17.37 -2.01
C GLN A 194 2.67 17.54 -3.26
N SER A 195 1.93 16.50 -3.61
CA SER A 195 1.14 16.42 -4.84
C SER A 195 0.12 17.54 -5.02
N GLY A 196 -0.58 17.94 -3.96
CA GLY A 196 -1.57 19.02 -4.03
C GLY A 196 -0.97 20.42 -4.23
N ARG A 197 0.32 20.61 -3.93
CA ARG A 197 1.06 21.86 -4.19
C ARG A 197 1.97 21.79 -5.41
N ASN A 198 2.18 20.59 -5.95
CA ASN A 198 3.13 20.32 -7.02
C ASN A 198 4.58 20.75 -6.67
N GLU A 199 5.01 20.51 -5.42
CA GLU A 199 6.28 21.03 -4.87
C GLU A 199 7.04 19.97 -4.05
N TRP A 200 8.37 19.94 -4.19
CA TRP A 200 9.26 19.17 -3.32
C TRP A 200 9.43 19.84 -1.96
N GLN A 201 9.16 19.10 -0.90
CA GLN A 201 9.37 19.50 0.49
C GLN A 201 10.69 18.95 1.00
N ARG A 202 11.49 19.80 1.65
CA ARG A 202 12.72 19.44 2.37
C ARG A 202 12.41 19.49 3.86
N LEU A 203 12.50 18.35 4.55
CA LEU A 203 12.01 18.15 5.90
C LEU A 203 13.08 17.49 6.78
N ASP A 204 13.04 17.76 8.09
CA ASP A 204 13.97 17.17 9.05
C ASP A 204 13.60 15.74 9.47
N LYS A 205 12.32 15.36 9.32
CA LYS A 205 11.78 14.05 9.71
C LYS A 205 10.43 13.78 9.06
N TRP A 206 10.01 12.51 9.07
CA TRP A 206 8.67 12.08 8.65
C TRP A 206 8.06 11.05 9.63
N PRO A 207 6.73 11.03 9.86
CA PRO A 207 5.73 12.03 9.45
C PRO A 207 5.93 13.37 10.18
N THR A 208 5.44 14.46 9.59
CA THR A 208 5.53 15.80 10.19
C THR A 208 4.40 16.10 11.18
N ALA A 209 3.26 15.40 11.06
CA ALA A 209 2.16 15.53 12.01
C ALA A 209 2.56 14.97 13.39
N GLN A 210 2.44 15.80 14.44
CA GLN A 210 2.84 15.44 15.81
C GLN A 210 1.68 14.93 16.69
N THR A 211 0.46 14.83 16.15
CA THR A 211 -0.74 14.47 16.91
C THR A 211 -1.37 13.18 16.40
N ALA A 212 -2.15 12.50 17.25
CA ALA A 212 -3.16 11.55 16.78
C ALA A 212 -4.01 12.27 15.72
N GLY A 213 -4.02 11.77 14.48
CA GLY A 213 -4.53 12.51 13.31
C GLY A 213 -5.93 13.10 13.50
N THR A 214 -6.29 14.09 12.68
CA THR A 214 -7.65 14.66 12.71
C THR A 214 -8.64 13.67 12.08
N PRO A 215 -9.64 13.16 12.83
CA PRO A 215 -10.59 12.21 12.27
C PRO A 215 -11.45 12.85 11.17
N LEU A 216 -11.64 12.12 10.07
CA LEU A 216 -12.59 12.45 9.02
C LEU A 216 -13.72 11.42 9.07
N TYR A 217 -14.88 11.82 9.59
CA TYR A 217 -15.99 10.90 9.88
C TYR A 217 -16.86 10.69 8.65
N LEU A 218 -17.25 9.43 8.43
CA LEU A 218 -18.36 9.04 7.55
C LEU A 218 -19.68 9.51 8.19
N LYS A 219 -20.56 10.11 7.39
CA LYS A 219 -21.81 10.71 7.86
C LYS A 219 -23.02 10.24 7.03
N PRO A 220 -24.24 10.33 7.59
CA PRO A 220 -25.47 10.04 6.86
C PRO A 220 -25.58 10.81 5.54
N GLY A 221 -26.24 10.20 4.56
CA GLY A 221 -26.43 10.81 3.24
C GLY A 221 -25.19 10.81 2.34
N GLY A 222 -24.17 10.00 2.65
CA GLY A 222 -22.96 9.91 1.82
C GLY A 222 -22.02 11.11 1.98
N THR A 223 -21.96 11.70 3.18
CA THR A 223 -21.13 12.89 3.45
C THR A 223 -19.91 12.56 4.32
N LEU A 224 -18.90 13.43 4.28
CA LEU A 224 -17.72 13.39 5.15
C LEU A 224 -17.62 14.68 5.98
N GLY A 225 -17.05 14.61 7.18
CA GLY A 225 -16.65 15.82 7.89
C GLY A 225 -15.81 15.60 9.14
N PHE A 226 -15.12 16.64 9.59
CA PHE A 226 -14.17 16.59 10.72
C PHE A 226 -14.82 16.62 12.11
N GLN A 227 -16.13 16.85 12.18
CA GLN A 227 -16.92 16.74 13.41
C GLN A 227 -17.74 15.47 13.38
N ALA A 228 -17.76 14.73 14.48
CA ALA A 228 -18.61 13.56 14.64
C ALA A 228 -20.09 13.93 14.41
N ALA A 229 -20.86 13.01 13.83
CA ALA A 229 -22.30 13.19 13.70
C ALA A 229 -22.96 13.09 15.09
N GLY A 230 -23.94 13.96 15.35
CA GLY A 230 -24.83 13.82 16.51
C GLY A 230 -25.99 12.88 16.19
N GLY A 231 -26.66 12.37 17.23
CA GLY A 231 -27.83 11.50 17.10
C GLY A 231 -27.52 10.01 17.21
N ALA A 232 -28.49 9.17 16.84
CA ALA A 232 -28.34 7.71 16.87
C ALA A 232 -27.42 7.23 15.74
N ALA A 233 -26.68 6.14 16.01
CA ALA A 233 -25.87 5.50 14.99
C ALA A 233 -26.75 5.00 13.82
N THR A 234 -26.28 5.22 12.60
CA THR A 234 -26.93 4.77 11.36
C THR A 234 -25.95 3.93 10.55
N THR A 235 -26.45 2.97 9.78
CA THR A 235 -25.66 2.20 8.81
C THR A 235 -25.87 2.71 7.39
N ALA A 236 -24.87 2.47 6.55
CA ALA A 236 -24.99 2.58 5.10
C ALA A 236 -24.66 1.20 4.54
N ASP A 237 -25.63 0.60 3.84
CA ASP A 237 -25.56 -0.79 3.45
C ASP A 237 -25.38 -0.91 1.92
N TYR A 238 -24.66 -1.94 1.50
CA TYR A 238 -24.53 -2.32 0.09
C TYR A 238 -24.45 -3.85 -0.01
N ILE A 239 -24.71 -4.39 -1.20
CA ILE A 239 -24.60 -5.83 -1.45
C ILE A 239 -23.31 -6.09 -2.24
N SER A 240 -22.37 -6.81 -1.64
CA SER A 240 -21.20 -7.35 -2.35
C SER A 240 -21.57 -8.69 -2.98
N ASP A 241 -21.59 -8.76 -4.31
CA ASP A 241 -21.83 -10.00 -5.07
C ASP A 241 -20.51 -10.49 -5.69
N PRO A 242 -19.92 -11.60 -5.18
CA PRO A 242 -18.70 -12.18 -5.74
C PRO A 242 -18.81 -12.59 -7.22
N ALA A 243 -20.01 -12.81 -7.74
CA ALA A 243 -20.21 -13.10 -9.17
C ALA A 243 -20.09 -11.84 -10.04
N THR A 244 -20.20 -10.65 -9.44
CA THR A 244 -20.15 -9.35 -10.12
C THR A 244 -19.14 -8.40 -9.45
N PRO A 245 -17.86 -8.80 -9.29
CA PRO A 245 -16.91 -8.06 -8.46
C PRO A 245 -16.64 -6.66 -9.01
N VAL A 246 -16.38 -5.72 -8.10
CA VAL A 246 -15.83 -4.41 -8.45
C VAL A 246 -14.44 -4.60 -9.03
N SER A 247 -14.24 -4.21 -10.28
CA SER A 247 -12.90 -4.22 -10.87
C SER A 247 -12.08 -3.05 -10.30
N TYR A 248 -10.82 -3.32 -9.94
CA TYR A 248 -9.91 -2.29 -9.43
C TYR A 248 -9.60 -1.17 -10.44
N ARG A 249 -9.91 -1.41 -11.73
CA ARG A 249 -9.86 -0.43 -12.81
C ARG A 249 -10.89 -0.71 -13.91
N VAL A 250 -11.03 0.20 -14.87
CA VAL A 250 -11.95 0.09 -16.01
C VAL A 250 -11.60 -1.11 -16.88
N ARG A 251 -12.61 -1.94 -17.22
CA ARG A 251 -12.46 -3.10 -18.11
C ARG A 251 -12.40 -2.68 -19.59
N PRO A 252 -11.74 -3.48 -20.45
CA PRO A 252 -11.04 -4.73 -20.17
C PRO A 252 -9.70 -4.52 -19.46
N THR A 253 -9.39 -5.38 -18.48
CA THR A 253 -8.09 -5.38 -17.82
C THR A 253 -7.05 -6.04 -18.72
N VAL A 254 -6.01 -5.30 -19.08
CA VAL A 254 -4.85 -5.82 -19.82
C VAL A 254 -3.87 -6.46 -18.82
N PRO A 255 -3.25 -7.61 -19.13
CA PRO A 255 -2.27 -8.22 -18.23
C PRO A 255 -1.13 -7.27 -17.87
N THR A 256 -0.67 -7.35 -16.61
CA THR A 256 0.28 -6.44 -15.95
C THR A 256 1.41 -5.93 -16.85
N TYR A 257 2.14 -6.84 -17.51
CA TYR A 257 3.31 -6.52 -18.35
C TYR A 257 3.06 -6.71 -19.86
N ALA A 258 1.81 -6.84 -20.27
CA ALA A 258 1.49 -6.94 -21.69
C ALA A 258 1.66 -5.58 -22.40
N THR A 259 1.89 -5.64 -23.71
CA THR A 259 1.97 -4.44 -24.55
C THR A 259 0.66 -3.64 -24.45
N GLY A 260 0.77 -2.33 -24.21
CA GLY A 260 -0.39 -1.45 -24.04
C GLY A 260 -1.00 -1.45 -22.62
N SER A 261 -0.45 -2.21 -21.68
CA SER A 261 -0.88 -2.17 -20.29
C SER A 261 -0.53 -0.83 -19.63
N THR A 262 -1.52 -0.23 -18.97
CA THR A 262 -1.34 0.93 -18.08
C THR A 262 -1.27 0.52 -16.61
N TRP A 263 -0.93 -0.75 -16.30
CA TRP A 263 -0.86 -1.27 -14.92
C TRP A 263 -0.11 -0.33 -13.99
N LYS A 264 1.06 0.15 -14.39
CA LYS A 264 1.90 1.03 -13.57
C LYS A 264 1.20 2.30 -13.09
N GLN A 265 0.08 2.69 -13.69
CA GLN A 265 -0.62 3.94 -13.39
C GLN A 265 -1.94 3.71 -12.64
N TRP A 266 -2.31 2.46 -12.30
CA TRP A 266 -3.67 2.15 -11.87
C TRP A 266 -4.09 2.86 -10.57
N LEU A 267 -3.14 3.17 -9.68
CA LEU A 267 -3.40 3.89 -8.44
C LEU A 267 -3.84 5.36 -8.63
N VAL A 268 -3.65 5.92 -9.83
CA VAL A 268 -4.15 7.26 -10.20
C VAL A 268 -5.27 7.21 -11.24
N ASP A 269 -5.84 6.03 -11.50
CA ASP A 269 -7.01 5.91 -12.36
C ASP A 269 -8.20 6.65 -11.74
N ASP A 270 -9.02 7.24 -12.60
CA ASP A 270 -10.25 7.91 -12.20
C ASP A 270 -11.28 6.92 -11.60
N GLN A 271 -11.65 7.17 -10.35
CA GLN A 271 -12.55 6.31 -9.59
C GLN A 271 -14.05 6.53 -9.90
N ARG A 272 -14.41 7.52 -10.74
CA ARG A 272 -15.81 7.77 -11.16
C ARG A 272 -16.46 6.55 -11.82
N ALA A 273 -15.67 5.71 -12.48
CA ALA A 273 -16.17 4.49 -13.11
C ALA A 273 -16.72 3.45 -12.11
N VAL A 274 -16.28 3.50 -10.85
CA VAL A 274 -16.75 2.59 -9.78
C VAL A 274 -17.61 3.28 -8.73
N SER A 275 -17.50 4.60 -8.53
CA SER A 275 -18.22 5.33 -7.48
C SER A 275 -19.75 5.33 -7.64
N GLY A 276 -20.26 5.12 -8.86
CA GLY A 276 -21.70 5.05 -9.14
C GLY A 276 -22.31 3.65 -9.04
N ARG A 277 -21.52 2.63 -8.69
CA ARG A 277 -22.03 1.25 -8.57
C ARG A 277 -22.82 1.06 -7.27
N PRO A 278 -23.86 0.21 -7.26
CA PRO A 278 -24.65 -0.05 -6.05
C PRO A 278 -23.90 -0.84 -4.97
N ASP A 279 -22.77 -1.45 -5.30
CA ASP A 279 -21.90 -2.22 -4.40
C ASP A 279 -20.65 -1.42 -3.96
N VAL A 280 -20.68 -0.09 -4.11
CA VAL A 280 -19.62 0.83 -3.68
C VAL A 280 -20.24 2.02 -2.95
N LEU A 281 -19.94 2.13 -1.65
CA LEU A 281 -20.34 3.33 -0.88
C LEU A 281 -19.38 4.49 -1.17
N THR A 282 -19.94 5.66 -1.46
CA THR A 282 -19.18 6.89 -1.67
C THR A 282 -19.56 7.92 -0.62
N PHE A 283 -18.55 8.50 0.03
CA PHE A 283 -18.71 9.59 0.98
C PHE A 283 -17.84 10.77 0.55
N THR A 284 -18.37 11.99 0.59
CA THR A 284 -17.66 13.17 0.10
C THR A 284 -17.87 14.36 1.03
N THR A 285 -16.86 15.21 1.20
CA THR A 285 -17.03 16.50 1.90
C THR A 285 -17.79 17.47 1.00
N ASP A 286 -18.25 18.59 1.55
CA ASP A 286 -18.50 19.77 0.71
C ASP A 286 -17.20 20.21 0.01
N ALA A 287 -17.33 21.00 -1.04
CA ALA A 287 -16.17 21.62 -1.69
C ALA A 287 -15.34 22.40 -0.65
N LEU A 288 -14.05 22.07 -0.58
CA LEU A 288 -13.15 22.69 0.41
C LEU A 288 -12.96 24.18 0.09
N THR A 289 -13.19 25.04 1.07
CA THR A 289 -13.00 26.50 0.94
C THR A 289 -11.61 26.96 1.34
N THR A 290 -10.81 26.09 1.97
CA THR A 290 -9.43 26.35 2.39
C THR A 290 -8.56 25.15 2.05
N PRO A 291 -7.29 25.34 1.68
CA PRO A 291 -6.35 24.24 1.46
C PRO A 291 -6.22 23.36 2.70
N THR A 292 -6.41 22.06 2.53
CA THR A 292 -6.27 21.05 3.60
C THR A 292 -5.06 20.18 3.28
N THR A 293 -4.01 20.25 4.10
CA THR A 293 -2.79 19.45 3.91
C THR A 293 -2.83 18.19 4.75
N ILE A 294 -2.55 17.06 4.11
CA ILE A 294 -2.31 15.77 4.79
C ILE A 294 -0.82 15.45 4.63
N ALA A 295 -0.13 15.29 5.77
CA ALA A 295 1.31 15.04 5.81
C ALA A 295 1.63 13.94 6.84
N GLY A 296 1.30 12.70 6.47
CA GLY A 296 1.50 11.53 7.33
C GLY A 296 0.87 10.28 6.73
N VAL A 297 0.59 9.31 7.59
CA VAL A 297 -0.02 8.02 7.20
C VAL A 297 -1.49 8.04 7.64
N PRO A 298 -2.45 8.09 6.71
CA PRO A 298 -3.86 7.93 7.05
C PRO A 298 -4.12 6.56 7.67
N GLU A 299 -4.90 6.53 8.76
CA GLU A 299 -5.33 5.29 9.41
C GLU A 299 -6.83 5.10 9.25
N VAL A 300 -7.24 3.88 8.88
CA VAL A 300 -8.65 3.53 8.73
C VAL A 300 -9.17 3.01 10.07
N ASN A 301 -10.21 3.66 10.59
CA ASN A 301 -11.02 3.16 11.70
C ASN A 301 -12.42 2.87 11.17
N LEU A 302 -12.70 1.59 10.89
CA LEU A 302 -13.92 1.15 10.24
C LEU A 302 -14.76 0.33 11.23
N THR A 303 -16.01 0.74 11.43
CA THR A 303 -17.04 -0.10 12.06
C THR A 303 -17.94 -0.62 10.95
N ALA A 304 -17.85 -1.91 10.64
CA ALA A 304 -18.59 -2.55 9.58
C ALA A 304 -19.05 -3.95 10.00
N SER A 305 -20.07 -4.46 9.32
CA SER A 305 -20.56 -5.82 9.49
C SER A 305 -20.89 -6.44 8.14
N THR A 306 -20.85 -7.77 8.09
CA THR A 306 -21.23 -8.55 6.93
C THR A 306 -22.27 -9.59 7.35
N SER A 307 -23.20 -9.93 6.46
CA SER A 307 -24.11 -11.06 6.67
C SER A 307 -23.41 -12.41 6.45
N GLY A 308 -22.23 -12.40 5.82
CA GLY A 308 -21.38 -13.58 5.66
C GLY A 308 -20.55 -13.85 6.91
N THR A 309 -19.60 -14.76 6.78
CA THR A 309 -18.63 -15.10 7.82
C THR A 309 -17.22 -14.56 7.52
N ASP A 310 -17.04 -13.92 6.36
CA ASP A 310 -15.78 -13.32 5.91
C ASP A 310 -16.07 -12.19 4.90
N SER A 311 -15.20 -11.18 4.81
CA SER A 311 -15.30 -10.06 3.86
C SER A 311 -13.98 -9.28 3.74
N ASP A 312 -13.68 -8.84 2.51
CA ASP A 312 -12.66 -7.82 2.25
C ASP A 312 -13.24 -6.41 2.34
N TRP A 313 -12.49 -5.49 2.96
CA TRP A 313 -12.86 -4.08 3.08
C TRP A 313 -11.84 -3.21 2.35
N VAL A 314 -12.28 -2.55 1.28
CA VAL A 314 -11.44 -1.63 0.49
C VAL A 314 -11.85 -0.20 0.79
N VAL A 315 -10.91 0.59 1.33
CA VAL A 315 -11.11 2.01 1.61
C VAL A 315 -10.20 2.85 0.71
N LYS A 316 -10.76 3.91 0.10
CA LYS A 316 -10.05 4.82 -0.79
C LYS A 316 -10.18 6.24 -0.27
N LEU A 317 -9.06 6.92 -0.04
CA LEU A 317 -9.02 8.36 0.19
C LEU A 317 -8.74 9.04 -1.15
N ILE A 318 -9.66 9.90 -1.60
CA ILE A 318 -9.67 10.48 -2.94
C ILE A 318 -9.71 12.01 -2.83
N ASP A 319 -8.89 12.67 -3.64
CA ASP A 319 -9.00 14.10 -3.93
C ASP A 319 -9.93 14.28 -5.15
N VAL A 320 -11.06 14.96 -4.96
CA VAL A 320 -12.05 15.22 -6.01
C VAL A 320 -11.77 16.61 -6.58
N TYR A 321 -11.27 16.64 -7.81
CA TYR A 321 -10.97 17.88 -8.53
C TYR A 321 -12.26 18.67 -8.85
N PRO A 322 -12.18 20.01 -9.02
CA PRO A 322 -13.31 20.88 -9.34
C PRO A 322 -14.10 20.52 -10.60
#